data_AF-A0A836QKA5-F1
#
_entry.id   AF-A0A836QKA5-F1
#
_cell.length_a   1.000
_cell.length_b   1.000
_cell.length_c   1.000
_cell.angle_alpha   90.00
_cell.angle_beta   90.00
_cell.angle_gamma   90.00
#
_symmetry.space_group_name_H-M   'P 1'
#
loop_
_entity.id
_entity.type
_entity.pdbx_description
1 polymer ?
#
loop_
_entity_poly.entity_id
_entity_poly.type
_entity_poly.pdbx_seq_one_letter_code
_entity_poly.pdbx_strand_id
1 'polypeptide(L)'
;MIDIQLDTDAAKAVVSVDGTLFTEYRYGHYVCRPYLCPVLTPGGQRLTRGYPAEEVEGENQDHYHHRGIYVAHGLVNGVNLWDEGTGHGAMLQRGDPEVG
;
A
#
# COMPACT_ATOMS: atom_id res chain seq x y z
N MET A 1 -16.48 -9.41 -12.07
CA MET A 1 -15.59 -8.78 -13.07
C MET A 1 -14.54 -7.99 -12.33
N ILE A 2 -13.25 -8.27 -12.57
CA ILE A 2 -12.15 -7.49 -12.00
C ILE A 2 -11.81 -6.39 -13.00
N ASP A 3 -11.65 -5.16 -12.50
CA ASP A 3 -11.21 -4.00 -13.27
C ASP A 3 -10.00 -3.37 -12.58
N ILE A 4 -9.02 -2.93 -13.37
CA ILE A 4 -7.81 -2.27 -12.87
C ILE A 4 -7.60 -0.98 -13.64
N GLN A 5 -7.54 0.14 -12.93
CA GLN A 5 -7.38 1.47 -13.51
C GLN A 5 -6.11 2.12 -12.99
N LEU A 6 -5.22 2.52 -13.90
CA LEU A 6 -4.02 3.25 -13.55
C LEU A 6 -4.34 4.73 -13.38
N ASP A 7 -3.90 5.28 -12.24
CA ASP A 7 -3.86 6.71 -11.96
C ASP A 7 -2.39 7.07 -11.71
N THR A 8 -1.67 7.34 -12.80
CA THR A 8 -0.23 7.61 -12.78
C THR A 8 0.10 8.92 -12.09
N ASP A 9 -0.80 9.91 -12.17
CA ASP A 9 -0.62 11.21 -11.51
C ASP A 9 -0.69 11.06 -9.98
N ALA A 10 -1.56 10.17 -9.48
CA ALA A 10 -1.64 9.83 -8.06
C ALA A 10 -0.72 8.65 -7.65
N ALA A 11 0.11 8.14 -8.55
CA ALA A 11 0.98 6.98 -8.34
C ALA A 11 0.24 5.78 -7.71
N LYS A 12 -0.92 5.42 -8.28
CA LYS A 12 -1.70 4.26 -7.83
C LYS A 12 -2.36 3.48 -8.98
N ALA A 13 -2.75 2.25 -8.68
CA ALA A 13 -3.67 1.47 -9.49
C ALA A 13 -4.90 1.11 -8.64
N VAL A 14 -6.08 1.47 -9.10
CA VAL A 14 -7.35 1.17 -8.44
C VAL A 14 -7.84 -0.19 -8.92
N VAL A 15 -8.08 -1.12 -8.01
CA VAL A 15 -8.58 -2.46 -8.30
C VAL A 15 -10.00 -2.57 -7.79
N SER A 16 -10.93 -2.87 -8.68
CA SER A 16 -12.35 -3.03 -8.39
C SER A 16 -12.84 -4.45 -8.73
N VAL A 17 -13.82 -4.93 -7.97
CA VAL A 17 -14.52 -6.19 -8.22
C VAL A 17 -16.01 -5.89 -8.33
N ASP A 18 -16.60 -6.22 -9.48
CA ASP A 18 -18.01 -5.96 -9.80
C ASP A 18 -18.40 -4.48 -9.62
N GLY A 19 -17.51 -3.58 -10.03
CA GLY A 19 -17.68 -2.12 -9.92
C GLY A 19 -17.50 -1.54 -8.51
N THR A 20 -17.16 -2.37 -7.52
CA THR A 20 -16.89 -1.94 -6.14
C THR A 20 -15.39 -1.93 -5.87
N LEU A 21 -14.90 -0.90 -5.18
CA LEU A 21 -13.50 -0.81 -4.77
C LEU A 21 -13.12 -2.05 -3.94
N PHE A 22 -12.07 -2.74 -4.36
CA PHE A 22 -11.46 -3.83 -3.59
C PHE A 22 -10.18 -3.37 -2.90
N THR A 23 -9.27 -2.75 -3.64
CA THR A 23 -8.02 -2.21 -3.10
C THR A 23 -7.37 -1.19 -4.02
N GLU A 24 -6.38 -0.47 -3.51
CA GLU A 24 -5.48 0.36 -4.32
C GLU A 24 -4.06 -0.11 -4.14
N TYR A 25 -3.37 -0.38 -5.24
CA TYR A 25 -1.93 -0.54 -5.24
C TYR A 25 -1.27 0.84 -5.31
N ARG A 26 -0.63 1.26 -4.23
CA ARG A 26 0.00 2.58 -4.10
C ARG A 26 1.51 2.43 -4.25
N TYR A 27 2.09 3.23 -5.13
CA TYR A 27 3.52 3.24 -5.45
C TYR A 27 4.06 4.68 -5.46
N GLY A 28 5.34 4.84 -5.82
CA GLY A 28 5.96 6.16 -5.98
C GLY A 28 6.83 6.61 -4.82
N HIS A 29 7.34 7.84 -4.92
CA HIS A 29 8.43 8.34 -4.08
C HIS A 29 8.02 8.72 -2.65
N TYR A 30 6.72 8.85 -2.38
CA TYR A 30 6.20 9.20 -1.06
C TYR A 30 6.09 7.98 -0.11
N VAL A 31 6.37 6.78 -0.62
CA VAL A 31 6.31 5.53 0.13
C VAL A 31 7.63 4.79 -0.06
N CYS A 32 8.14 4.18 1.01
CA CYS A 32 9.41 3.45 0.91
C CYS A 32 9.22 2.03 0.33
N ARG A 33 7.98 1.56 0.21
CA ARG A 33 7.59 0.27 -0.36
C ARG A 33 6.19 0.41 -0.97
N PRO A 34 5.91 -0.13 -2.16
CA PRO A 34 4.55 -0.26 -2.64
C PRO A 34 3.72 -1.15 -1.72
N TYR A 35 2.43 -0.84 -1.61
CA TYR A 35 1.50 -1.58 -0.77
C TYR A 35 0.08 -1.53 -1.33
N LEU A 36 -0.77 -2.43 -0.83
CA LEU A 36 -2.20 -2.49 -1.13
C LEU A 36 -2.98 -2.01 0.11
N CYS A 37 -3.74 -0.93 -0.04
CA CYS A 37 -4.63 -0.41 1.01
C CYS A 37 -5.67 0.57 0.42
N PRO A 38 -6.93 0.57 0.90
CA PRO A 38 -7.50 -0.42 1.83
C PRO A 38 -7.65 -1.80 1.16
N VAL A 39 -7.90 -2.85 1.92
CA VAL A 39 -8.47 -4.09 1.39
C VAL A 39 -9.89 -4.21 1.94
N LEU A 40 -10.86 -4.27 1.03
CA LEU A 40 -12.28 -4.26 1.36
C LEU A 40 -12.93 -5.60 1.06
N THR A 41 -13.92 -5.98 1.87
CA THR A 41 -14.85 -7.07 1.53
C THR A 41 -15.86 -6.59 0.48
N PRO A 42 -16.63 -7.50 -0.16
CA PRO A 42 -17.72 -7.09 -1.06
C PRO A 42 -18.77 -6.17 -0.41
N GLY A 43 -18.93 -6.23 0.92
CA GLY A 43 -19.82 -5.36 1.68
C GLY A 43 -19.19 -4.02 2.07
N GLY A 44 -17.98 -3.70 1.61
CA GLY A 44 -17.26 -2.46 1.93
C GLY A 44 -16.56 -2.47 3.29
N GLN A 45 -16.58 -3.59 4.03
CA GLN A 45 -15.90 -3.67 5.33
C GLN A 45 -14.39 -3.73 5.12
N ARG A 46 -13.63 -2.96 5.91
CA ARG A 46 -12.16 -3.00 5.89
C ARG A 46 -11.63 -4.31 6.50
N LEU A 47 -10.73 -4.96 5.79
CA LEU A 47 -9.91 -6.08 6.27
C LEU A 47 -8.54 -5.62 6.79
N THR A 48 -8.01 -4.54 6.23
CA THR A 48 -6.80 -3.86 6.73
C THR A 48 -7.19 -2.64 7.55
N ARG A 49 -6.45 -2.36 8.64
CA ARG A 49 -6.61 -1.11 9.40
C ARG A 49 -6.37 0.13 8.54
N GLY A 50 -6.81 1.30 9.00
CA GLY A 50 -6.60 2.58 8.32
C GLY A 50 -5.20 3.16 8.53
N TYR A 51 -4.66 3.11 9.74
CA TYR A 51 -3.37 3.71 10.06
C TYR A 51 -2.19 2.97 9.37
N PRO A 52 -1.19 3.70 8.81
CA PRO A 52 -1.02 5.16 8.81
C PRO A 52 -1.61 5.88 7.59
N ALA A 53 -2.31 5.18 6.69
CA ALA A 53 -2.82 5.79 5.47
C ALA A 53 -3.98 6.74 5.75
N GLU A 54 -4.74 6.46 6.81
CA GLU A 54 -5.92 7.22 7.24
C GLU A 54 -5.95 7.32 8.77
N GLU A 55 -6.48 8.44 9.27
CA GLU A 55 -6.79 8.60 10.69
C GLU A 55 -8.18 8.04 10.97
N VAL A 56 -8.23 6.95 11.74
CA VAL A 56 -9.47 6.30 12.17
C VAL A 56 -9.58 6.44 13.68
N GLU A 57 -10.69 7.00 14.16
CA GLU A 57 -10.93 7.17 15.59
C GLU A 57 -10.84 5.83 16.33
N GLY A 58 -10.04 5.78 17.39
CA GLY A 58 -9.84 4.58 18.20
C GLY A 58 -8.81 3.59 17.65
N GLU A 59 -8.27 3.76 16.45
CA GLU A 59 -7.14 2.95 15.98
C GLU A 59 -5.83 3.35 16.68
N ASN A 60 -4.98 2.36 17.00
CA ASN A 60 -3.63 2.60 17.51
C ASN A 60 -2.73 3.16 16.40
N GLN A 61 -1.85 4.09 16.76
CA GLN A 61 -0.86 4.71 15.88
C GLN A 61 0.53 4.04 15.99
N ASP A 62 0.57 2.79 16.44
CA ASP A 62 1.78 1.99 16.54
C ASP A 62 2.22 1.44 15.18
N HIS A 63 3.49 1.03 15.07
CA HIS A 63 4.01 0.32 13.90
C HIS A 63 3.60 0.96 12.56
N TYR A 64 3.90 2.25 12.38
CA TYR A 64 3.52 3.04 11.19
C TYR A 64 4.07 2.45 9.88
N HIS A 65 5.08 1.61 9.92
CA HIS A 65 5.54 0.85 8.75
C HIS A 65 4.53 -0.22 8.30
N HIS A 66 3.48 -0.57 9.04
CA HIS A 66 2.45 -1.53 8.62
C HIS A 66 1.32 -0.87 7.81
N ARG A 67 1.47 -0.81 6.48
CA ARG A 67 0.59 -0.06 5.55
C ARG A 67 -0.50 -0.89 4.83
N GLY A 68 -0.87 -2.07 5.34
CA GLY A 68 -1.80 -3.00 4.69
C GLY A 68 -1.09 -4.25 4.20
N ILE A 69 -1.27 -4.63 2.92
CA ILE A 69 -0.53 -5.76 2.33
C ILE A 69 0.68 -5.22 1.58
N TYR A 70 1.87 -5.69 1.95
CA TYR A 70 3.13 -5.32 1.31
C TYR A 70 4.14 -6.45 1.48
N VAL A 71 5.20 -6.41 0.67
CA VAL A 71 6.36 -7.29 0.85
C VAL A 71 7.48 -6.48 1.47
N ALA A 72 8.16 -7.06 2.46
CA ALA A 72 9.35 -6.46 3.05
C ALA A 72 10.40 -7.49 3.42
N HIS A 73 11.63 -7.02 3.56
CA HIS A 73 12.76 -7.75 4.10
C HIS A 73 13.28 -7.00 5.32
N GLY A 74 13.93 -7.70 6.26
CA GLY A 74 14.66 -7.05 7.34
C GLY A 74 15.94 -6.37 6.82
N LEU A 75 17.09 -6.78 7.32
CA LEU A 75 18.37 -6.28 6.82
C LEU A 75 18.76 -6.96 5.50
N VAL A 76 19.00 -6.17 4.47
CA VAL A 76 19.63 -6.59 3.21
C VAL A 76 20.91 -5.77 3.04
N ASN A 77 22.07 -6.45 3.07
CA ASN A 77 23.38 -5.80 3.01
C ASN A 77 23.56 -4.64 4.02
N GLY A 78 23.00 -4.80 5.24
CA GLY A 78 23.08 -3.78 6.30
C GLY A 78 22.03 -2.67 6.22
N VAL A 79 21.13 -2.69 5.22
CA VAL A 79 20.05 -1.72 5.07
C VAL A 79 18.71 -2.35 5.51
N ASN A 80 18.00 -1.69 6.42
CA ASN A 80 16.70 -2.16 6.93
C ASN A 80 15.57 -1.79 5.95
N LEU A 81 14.93 -2.78 5.32
CA LEU A 81 13.84 -2.59 4.36
C LEU A 81 12.45 -2.84 4.97
N TRP A 82 12.36 -3.10 6.27
CA TRP A 82 11.09 -3.34 6.98
C TRP A 82 10.60 -2.09 7.71
N ASP A 83 11.52 -1.31 8.26
CA ASP A 83 11.22 -0.09 9.02
C ASP A 83 11.02 1.14 8.12
N GLU A 84 10.52 2.21 8.71
CA GLU A 84 10.31 3.54 8.12
C GLU A 84 10.93 4.67 8.96
N GLY A 85 11.74 4.33 9.97
CA GLY A 85 12.50 5.29 10.77
C GLY A 85 13.81 5.75 10.13
N THR A 86 14.47 6.75 10.74
CA THR A 86 15.71 7.33 10.21
C THR A 86 16.75 6.28 9.79
N GLY A 87 17.20 6.34 8.54
CA GLY A 87 18.21 5.42 7.98
C GLY A 87 17.66 4.11 7.40
N HIS A 88 16.33 3.96 7.31
CA HIS A 88 15.71 2.85 6.58
C HIS A 88 16.04 2.90 5.08
N GLY A 89 15.94 1.75 4.41
CA GLY A 89 16.01 1.65 2.94
C GLY A 89 14.64 1.61 2.28
N ALA A 90 14.63 1.55 0.95
CA ALA A 90 13.41 1.51 0.16
C ALA A 90 13.41 0.34 -0.83
N MET A 91 12.23 -0.23 -1.07
CA MET A 91 11.95 -1.15 -2.16
C MET A 91 10.98 -0.46 -3.11
N LEU A 92 11.53 0.26 -4.09
CA LEU A 92 10.72 1.07 -5.00
C LEU A 92 10.21 0.22 -6.17
N GLN A 93 9.02 0.56 -6.65
CA GLN A 93 8.58 0.11 -7.97
C GLN A 93 9.55 0.62 -9.03
N ARG A 94 9.92 -0.25 -9.97
CA ARG A 94 10.75 0.09 -11.11
C ARG A 94 9.90 0.17 -12.37
N GLY A 95 9.91 1.33 -13.01
CA GLY A 95 9.11 1.61 -14.21
C GLY A 95 7.64 1.90 -13.87
N ASP A 96 6.89 2.24 -14.91
CA ASP A 96 5.46 2.46 -14.79
C ASP A 96 4.72 1.12 -14.75
N PRO A 97 3.65 0.99 -13.95
CA PRO A 97 2.84 -0.22 -13.97
C PRO A 97 2.06 -0.30 -15.28
N GLU A 98 1.85 -1.51 -15.78
CA GLU A 98 1.03 -1.77 -16.97
C GLU A 98 -0.19 -2.61 -16.57
N VAL A 99 -1.34 -2.30 -17.17
CA VAL A 99 -2.56 -3.11 -17.07
C VAL A 99 -2.82 -3.74 -18.43
N GLY A 100 -2.94 -5.07 -18.45
CA GLY A 100 -3.16 -5.87 -19.66
C GLY A 100 -4.62 -6.17 -19.95
#